data_AF-A0A7C3NVJ0-F1
#
_entry.id   AF-A0A7C3NVJ0-F1
#
_cell.length_a   1.000
_cell.length_b   1.000
_cell.length_c   1.000
_cell.angle_alpha   90.00
_cell.angle_beta   90.00
_cell.angle_gamma   90.00
#
_symmetry.space_group_name_H-M   'P 1'
#
loop_
_entity.id
_entity.type
_entity.pdbx_description
1 polymer ?
#
loop_
_entity_poly.entity_id
_entity_poly.type
_entity_poly.pdbx_seq_one_letter_code
_entity_poly.pdbx_strand_id
1 'polypeptide(L)'
;FPEDAPDKMKEVAERLGYPFPYLYDETQEIARAYQAACTPDFYILDNDLKLVYRGQLDDSRPGNLIPVTGKDVRAALDHILSGELVDPNQKPSIGCSIKWKK
;
A
#
# COMPACT_ATOMS: atom_id res chain seq x y z
N PHE A 1 -11.84 5.08 -15.70
CA PHE A 1 -11.14 3.84 -15.40
C PHE A 1 -12.19 2.77 -15.14
N PRO A 2 -12.82 2.23 -16.20
CA PRO A 2 -13.83 1.17 -16.07
C PRO A 2 -13.29 -0.11 -15.42
N GLU A 3 -11.98 -0.36 -15.54
CA GLU A 3 -11.28 -1.49 -14.93
C GLU A 3 -11.21 -1.41 -13.40
N ASP A 4 -11.34 -0.21 -12.83
CA ASP A 4 -11.32 0.06 -11.38
C ASP A 4 -12.73 0.22 -10.79
N ALA A 5 -13.78 -0.18 -11.54
CA ALA A 5 -15.15 -0.15 -11.06
C ALA A 5 -15.37 -1.22 -9.96
N PRO A 6 -16.29 -0.99 -8.99
CA PRO A 6 -16.49 -1.91 -7.87
C PRO A 6 -16.80 -3.37 -8.25
N ASP A 7 -17.52 -3.59 -9.35
CA ASP A 7 -17.79 -4.93 -9.89
C ASP A 7 -16.51 -5.62 -10.37
N LYS A 8 -15.62 -4.88 -11.04
CA LYS A 8 -14.31 -5.36 -11.49
C LYS A 8 -13.34 -5.59 -10.35
N MET A 9 -13.38 -4.75 -9.32
CA MET A 9 -12.60 -4.96 -8.09
C MET A 9 -12.97 -6.27 -7.40
N LYS A 10 -14.28 -6.60 -7.36
CA LYS A 10 -14.75 -7.88 -6.80
C LYS A 10 -14.24 -9.08 -7.59
N GLU A 11 -14.36 -9.06 -8.92
CA GLU A 11 -13.83 -10.10 -9.80
C GLU A 11 -12.31 -10.32 -9.57
N VAL A 12 -11.55 -9.24 -9.40
CA VAL A 12 -10.11 -9.30 -9.14
C VAL A 12 -9.81 -9.93 -7.77
N ALA A 13 -10.52 -9.51 -6.71
CA ALA A 13 -10.32 -10.02 -5.36
C ALA A 13 -10.63 -11.52 -5.27
N GLU A 14 -11.70 -11.99 -5.92
CA GLU A 14 -12.06 -13.41 -6.00
C GLU A 14 -11.01 -14.21 -6.77
N ARG A 15 -10.57 -13.71 -7.93
CA ARG A 15 -9.57 -14.39 -8.78
C ARG A 15 -8.20 -14.52 -8.11
N LEU A 16 -7.76 -13.49 -7.38
CA LEU A 16 -6.47 -13.46 -6.70
C LEU A 16 -6.53 -13.98 -5.25
N GLY A 17 -7.72 -14.29 -4.75
CA GLY A 17 -7.93 -14.81 -3.41
C GLY A 17 -7.50 -13.83 -2.32
N TYR A 18 -7.83 -12.54 -2.45
CA TYR A 18 -7.42 -11.54 -1.47
C TYR A 18 -7.96 -11.87 -0.07
N PRO A 19 -7.09 -12.08 0.93
CA PRO A 19 -7.51 -12.44 2.28
C PRO A 19 -7.88 -11.21 3.14
N PHE A 20 -7.97 -10.03 2.51
CA PHE A 20 -8.22 -8.74 3.15
C PHE A 20 -9.35 -7.99 2.44
N PRO A 21 -10.05 -7.06 3.12
CA PRO A 21 -11.04 -6.21 2.48
C PRO A 21 -10.45 -5.39 1.33
N TYR A 22 -11.13 -5.36 0.18
CA TYR A 22 -10.78 -4.51 -0.94
C TYR A 22 -11.87 -3.43 -1.10
N LEU A 23 -11.56 -2.22 -0.65
CA LEU A 23 -12.53 -1.12 -0.50
C LEU A 23 -12.42 -0.12 -1.64
N TYR A 24 -13.57 0.47 -2.03
CA TYR A 24 -13.66 1.49 -3.07
C TYR A 24 -13.90 2.87 -2.45
N ASP A 25 -12.96 3.80 -2.64
CA ASP A 25 -13.07 5.20 -2.23
C ASP A 25 -13.68 6.04 -3.36
N GLU A 26 -15.01 6.10 -3.40
CA GLU A 26 -15.73 6.80 -4.46
C GLU A 26 -15.45 8.31 -4.47
N THR A 27 -15.40 8.95 -3.29
CA THR A 27 -15.24 10.41 -3.18
C THR A 27 -13.78 10.85 -3.34
N GLN A 28 -12.84 9.92 -3.16
CA GLN A 28 -11.40 10.16 -3.11
C GLN A 28 -10.96 10.97 -1.88
N GLU A 29 -11.85 11.14 -0.89
CA GLU A 29 -11.55 11.87 0.34
C GLU A 29 -10.55 11.13 1.21
N ILE A 30 -10.62 9.79 1.24
CA ILE A 30 -9.68 8.97 2.01
C ILE A 30 -8.29 9.03 1.38
N ALA A 31 -8.20 8.87 0.05
CA ALA A 31 -6.94 9.02 -0.68
C ALA A 31 -6.30 10.41 -0.44
N ARG A 32 -7.10 11.48 -0.42
CA ARG A 32 -6.62 12.84 -0.11
C ARG A 32 -6.18 12.99 1.35
N ALA A 33 -6.96 12.46 2.30
CA ALA A 33 -6.65 12.52 3.72
C ALA A 33 -5.33 11.81 4.06
N TYR A 34 -5.05 10.69 3.39
CA TYR A 34 -3.79 9.95 3.51
C TYR A 34 -2.65 10.52 2.67
N GLN A 35 -2.92 11.56 1.86
CA GLN A 35 -1.97 12.10 0.89
C GLN A 35 -1.38 11.00 -0.03
N ALA A 36 -2.22 10.02 -0.38
CA ALA A 36 -1.84 8.93 -1.26
C ALA A 36 -1.51 9.49 -2.66
N ALA A 37 -0.43 9.00 -3.26
CA ALA A 37 0.11 9.57 -4.50
C ALA A 37 0.09 8.59 -5.67
N CYS A 38 0.38 7.32 -5.41
CA CYS A 38 0.55 6.29 -6.43
C CYS A 38 -0.13 4.98 -6.05
N THR A 39 -0.18 4.04 -6.99
CA THR A 39 -0.62 2.67 -6.78
C THR A 39 0.48 1.71 -7.23
N PRO A 40 1.03 0.85 -6.34
CA PRO A 40 0.71 0.73 -4.90
C PRO A 40 1.36 1.81 -4.03
N ASP A 41 0.78 2.10 -2.87
CA ASP A 41 1.32 3.01 -1.84
C ASP A 41 0.97 2.44 -0.45
N PHE A 42 1.97 2.17 0.39
CA PHE A 42 1.82 1.41 1.63
C PHE A 42 1.90 2.30 2.87
N TYR A 43 1.04 2.02 3.84
CA TYR A 43 0.94 2.74 5.12
C TYR A 43 0.76 1.71 6.24
N ILE A 44 1.53 1.84 7.33
CA ILE A 44 1.38 1.02 8.54
C ILE A 44 1.19 1.98 9.71
N LEU A 45 0.12 1.75 10.46
CA LEU A 45 -0.18 2.46 11.69
C LEU A 45 0.02 1.54 12.89
N ASP A 46 0.51 2.07 14.00
CA ASP A 46 0.63 1.34 15.26
C ASP A 46 -0.73 1.22 15.99
N ASN A 47 -0.72 0.65 17.20
CA ASN A 47 -1.92 0.47 18.02
C ASN A 47 -2.58 1.80 18.46
N ASP A 48 -1.85 2.92 18.44
CA ASP A 48 -2.38 4.26 18.70
C ASP A 48 -2.86 4.95 17.41
N LEU A 49 -2.90 4.23 16.28
CA LEU A 49 -3.17 4.74 14.94
C LEU A 49 -2.19 5.84 14.50
N LYS A 50 -0.95 5.81 15.00
CA LYS A 50 0.12 6.69 14.51
C LYS A 50 0.79 6.06 13.32
N LEU A 51 1.05 6.86 12.29
CA LEU A 51 1.81 6.40 11.12
C LEU A 51 3.26 6.09 11.53
N VAL A 52 3.65 4.83 11.43
CA VAL A 52 5.01 4.37 11.77
C VAL A 52 5.81 3.91 10.55
N TYR A 53 5.12 3.57 9.45
CA TYR A 53 5.77 3.27 8.17
C TYR A 53 4.94 3.79 7.00
N ARG A 54 5.62 4.40 6.02
CA ARG A 54 5.07 4.74 4.71
C ARG A 54 6.13 4.57 3.63
N GLY A 55 5.83 3.83 2.58
CA GLY A 55 6.81 3.66 1.50
C GLY A 55 6.59 2.45 0.61
N GLN A 56 7.70 1.92 0.12
CA GLN A 56 7.75 0.78 -0.78
C GLN A 56 7.37 -0.55 -0.10
N LEU A 57 7.08 -1.58 -0.90
CA LEU A 57 6.95 -2.95 -0.40
C LEU A 57 8.33 -3.56 -0.10
N ASP A 58 9.23 -3.41 -1.08
CA ASP A 58 10.62 -3.85 -1.07
C ASP A 58 11.42 -3.09 -2.15
N ASP A 59 12.68 -3.46 -2.39
CA ASP A 59 13.53 -2.85 -3.43
C ASP A 59 13.21 -3.33 -4.87
N SER A 60 12.32 -4.31 -5.05
CA SER A 60 11.97 -4.80 -6.39
C SER A 60 11.20 -3.75 -7.17
N ARG A 61 11.47 -3.68 -8.48
CA ARG A 61 10.77 -2.80 -9.41
C ARG A 61 10.59 -3.53 -10.74
N PRO A 62 9.56 -3.20 -11.52
CA PRO A 62 9.49 -3.63 -12.92
C PRO A 62 10.80 -3.30 -13.65
N GLY A 63 11.52 -4.33 -14.10
CA GLY A 63 12.76 -4.21 -14.88
C GLY A 63 14.07 -4.22 -14.10
N ASN A 64 14.10 -4.18 -12.76
CA ASN A 64 15.37 -4.14 -12.00
C ASN A 64 15.93 -5.51 -11.57
N LEU A 65 15.30 -6.62 -11.99
CA LEU A 65 15.69 -8.01 -11.73
C LEU A 65 15.77 -8.43 -10.26
N ILE A 66 15.41 -7.57 -9.31
CA ILE A 66 15.36 -7.89 -7.88
C ILE A 66 14.08 -8.70 -7.61
N PRO A 67 14.16 -9.87 -6.95
CA PRO A 67 12.97 -10.64 -6.58
C PRO A 67 12.06 -9.89 -5.58
N VAL A 68 10.75 -10.09 -5.71
CA VAL A 68 9.77 -9.58 -4.74
C VAL A 68 9.88 -10.36 -3.43
N THR A 69 9.96 -9.65 -2.31
CA THR A 69 10.16 -10.22 -0.95
C THR A 69 9.24 -9.61 0.10
N GLY A 70 8.82 -8.36 -0.07
CA GLY A 70 8.11 -7.58 0.94
C GLY A 70 8.97 -7.16 2.14
N LYS A 71 10.31 -7.18 2.00
CA LYS A 71 11.23 -7.04 3.13
C LYS A 71 11.02 -5.77 3.95
N ASP A 72 10.70 -4.63 3.33
CA ASP A 72 10.60 -3.35 4.05
C ASP A 72 9.32 -3.31 4.90
N VAL A 73 8.18 -3.74 4.34
CA VAL A 73 6.92 -3.88 5.09
C VAL A 73 7.05 -4.96 6.17
N ARG A 74 7.68 -6.10 5.88
CA ARG A 74 7.90 -7.18 6.86
C ARG A 74 8.74 -6.69 8.04
N ALA A 75 9.87 -6.02 7.78
CA ALA A 75 10.72 -5.48 8.83
C ALA A 75 9.96 -4.48 9.72
N ALA A 76 9.16 -3.59 9.12
CA ALA A 76 8.33 -2.67 9.89
C ALA A 76 7.31 -3.40 10.79
N LEU A 77 6.64 -4.43 10.27
CA LEU A 77 5.72 -5.25 11.07
C LEU A 77 6.45 -6.03 12.17
N ASP A 78 7.60 -6.61 11.87
CA ASP A 78 8.41 -7.37 12.84
C ASP A 78 8.86 -6.45 14.00
N HIS A 79 9.28 -5.22 13.71
CA HIS A 79 9.64 -4.24 14.74
C HIS A 79 8.43 -3.86 15.62
N ILE A 80 7.26 -3.64 15.02
CA ILE A 80 6.03 -3.35 15.79
C ILE A 80 5.69 -4.52 16.71
N LEU A 81 5.79 -5.76 16.20
CA LEU A 81 5.50 -6.99 16.95
C LEU A 81 6.52 -7.27 18.07
N SER A 82 7.79 -6.88 17.89
CA SER A 82 8.84 -7.00 18.90
C SER A 82 8.86 -5.84 19.91
N GLY A 83 8.07 -4.79 19.68
CA GLY A 83 8.08 -3.57 20.50
C GLY A 83 9.29 -2.67 20.23
N GLU A 84 9.95 -2.84 19.08
CA GLU A 84 11.07 -2.04 18.61
C GLU A 84 10.60 -0.84 17.76
N LEU A 85 11.47 0.14 17.60
CA LEU A 85 11.20 1.29 16.73
C LEU A 85 11.35 0.88 15.25
N VAL A 86 10.36 1.24 14.43
CA VAL A 86 10.45 1.10 12.97
C VAL A 86 11.57 2.00 12.43
N ASP A 87 12.34 1.52 11.45
CA ASP A 87 13.43 2.29 10.84
C ASP A 87 12.89 3.60 10.24
N PRO A 88 13.44 4.78 10.63
CA PRO A 88 13.02 6.06 10.06
C PRO A 88 13.46 6.24 8.59
N ASN A 89 14.42 5.45 8.09
CA ASN A 89 14.93 5.55 6.73
C ASN A 89 14.03 4.80 5.73
N GLN A 90 12.88 5.41 5.42
CA GLN A 90 11.86 4.80 4.56
C GLN A 90 11.97 5.29 3.12
N LYS A 91 11.94 4.38 2.16
CA LYS A 91 11.97 4.70 0.73
C LYS A 91 10.55 4.83 0.19
N PRO A 92 10.24 5.89 -0.59
CA PRO A 92 8.92 6.04 -1.21
C PRO A 92 8.56 4.88 -2.15
N SER A 93 7.27 4.55 -2.21
CA SER A 93 6.74 3.71 -3.28
C SER A 93 6.81 4.43 -4.63
N ILE A 94 6.72 3.66 -5.71
CA ILE A 94 6.63 4.17 -7.08
C ILE A 94 5.61 3.35 -7.87
N GLY A 95 4.76 4.03 -8.63
CA GLY A 95 3.72 3.40 -9.41
C GLY A 95 2.95 4.40 -10.26
N CYS A 96 1.88 3.93 -10.89
CA CYS A 96 0.95 4.81 -11.59
C CYS A 96 0.37 5.84 -10.61
N SER A 97 0.18 7.08 -11.05
CA SER A 97 -0.52 8.09 -10.26
C SER A 97 -1.96 7.67 -10.00
N ILE A 98 -2.47 8.01 -8.80
CA ILE A 98 -3.90 7.89 -8.49
C ILE A 98 -4.71 8.67 -9.53
N LYS A 99 -5.81 8.05 -9.94
CA LYS A 99 -6.69 8.57 -10.98
C LYS A 99 -7.72 9.52 -10.40
N TRP A 100 -7.32 10.77 -10.20
CA TRP A 100 -8.16 11.80 -9.59
C TRP A 100 -9.38 12.15 -10.46
N LYS A 101 -10.56 12.18 -9.84
CA LYS A 101 -11.78 12.77 -10.39
C LYS A 101 -11.57 14.28 -10.54
N LYS A 102 -12.18 14.85 -11.59
CA LYS A 102 -12.22 16.29 -11.81
C LYS A 102 -13.40 16.90 -11.08
#